data_AF-A0A3C2BQI1-F1
#
_entry.id   AF-A0A3C2BQI1-F1
#
_cell.length_a   1.000
_cell.length_b   1.000
_cell.length_c   1.000
_cell.angle_alpha   90.00
_cell.angle_beta   90.00
_cell.angle_gamma   90.00
#
_symmetry.space_group_name_H-M   'P 1'
#
loop_
_entity.id
_entity.type
_entity.pdbx_description
1 polymer ?
#
loop_
_entity_poly.entity_id
_entity_poly.type
_entity_poly.pdbx_seq_one_letter_code
_entity_poly.pdbx_strand_id
1 'polypeptide(L)'
;FPISGKTGTSNNNESTWVVGHTTGLATAAWYGDPLGDQHRPGQNVTINGKFYTSIDGYQIAGPMFAKYMLQVAPGYGTNPFPAPPTNMVSGTPAATPKTPAAPTTQATVPAPQPSAPAAPGNGDKKG
;
A
#
# COMPACT_ATOMS: atom_id res chain seq x y z
N PHE A 1 -20.61 10.76 -7.33
CA PHE A 1 -21.14 9.68 -6.44
C PHE A 1 -19.98 9.03 -5.70
N PRO A 2 -20.22 8.30 -4.59
CA PRO A 2 -19.19 7.53 -3.89
C PRO A 2 -18.52 6.51 -4.82
N ILE A 3 -17.20 6.49 -4.82
CA ILE A 3 -16.38 5.63 -5.66
C ILE A 3 -15.12 5.24 -4.89
N SER A 4 -14.70 3.98 -5.02
CA SER A 4 -13.42 3.48 -4.51
C SER A 4 -12.54 3.20 -5.72
N GLY A 5 -11.23 3.45 -5.62
CA GLY A 5 -10.33 3.19 -6.74
C GLY A 5 -8.86 3.28 -6.36
N LYS A 6 -8.03 2.63 -7.16
CA LYS A 6 -6.58 2.59 -7.00
C LYS A 6 -5.91 2.82 -8.35
N THR A 7 -4.97 3.77 -8.36
CA THR A 7 -4.02 3.98 -9.46
C THR A 7 -2.92 2.92 -9.44
N GLY A 8 -2.34 2.64 -10.60
CA GLY A 8 -1.04 1.98 -10.69
C GLY A 8 -0.24 2.47 -11.89
N THR A 9 1.06 2.26 -11.78
CA THR A 9 2.09 2.71 -12.71
C THR A 9 3.20 1.67 -12.61
N SER A 10 3.65 1.08 -13.71
CA SER A 10 4.82 0.19 -13.72
C SER A 10 6.13 1.01 -13.70
N ASN A 11 7.25 0.34 -13.39
CA ASN A 11 8.50 1.00 -13.02
C ASN A 11 9.00 2.04 -14.05
N ASN A 12 8.88 1.76 -15.35
CA ASN A 12 9.32 2.67 -16.42
C ASN A 12 8.16 3.46 -17.05
N ASN A 13 7.00 3.54 -16.39
CA ASN A 13 5.78 4.21 -16.86
C ASN A 13 5.17 3.65 -18.17
N GLU A 14 5.75 2.58 -18.72
CA GLU A 14 5.30 1.78 -19.87
C GLU A 14 3.83 1.30 -19.77
N SER A 15 3.31 1.14 -18.55
CA SER A 15 1.91 0.85 -18.27
C SER A 15 1.39 1.68 -17.09
N THR A 16 0.24 2.31 -17.25
CA THR A 16 -0.48 3.00 -16.18
C THR A 16 -1.96 2.64 -16.18
N TRP A 17 -2.57 2.59 -15.01
CA TRP A 17 -3.96 2.13 -14.86
C TRP A 17 -4.70 2.79 -13.70
N VAL A 18 -6.02 2.74 -13.78
CA VAL A 18 -6.94 2.97 -12.67
C VAL A 18 -7.96 1.84 -12.68
N VAL A 19 -8.08 1.15 -11.54
CA VAL A 19 -9.17 0.21 -11.27
C VAL A 19 -10.00 0.79 -10.15
N GLY A 20 -11.31 0.79 -10.30
CA GLY A 20 -12.21 1.28 -9.27
C GLY A 20 -13.64 0.80 -9.47
N HIS A 21 -14.48 1.05 -8.46
CA HIS A 21 -15.84 0.58 -8.41
C HIS A 21 -16.76 1.50 -7.63
N THR A 22 -18.05 1.40 -7.90
CA THR A 22 -19.14 1.86 -7.04
C THR A 22 -19.72 0.67 -6.27
N THR A 23 -20.95 0.78 -5.75
CA THR A 23 -21.69 -0.33 -5.16
C THR A 23 -22.30 -1.31 -6.18
N GLY A 24 -22.28 -0.98 -7.48
CA GLY A 24 -22.85 -1.85 -8.53
C GLY A 24 -22.14 -1.87 -9.89
N LEU A 25 -21.06 -1.11 -10.08
CA LEU A 25 -20.20 -1.19 -11.27
C LEU A 25 -18.73 -1.19 -10.88
N ALA A 26 -17.96 -2.12 -11.45
CA ALA A 26 -16.49 -2.10 -11.43
C ALA A 26 -15.96 -1.72 -12.83
N THR A 27 -14.84 -1.02 -12.90
CA THR A 27 -14.23 -0.59 -14.16
C THR A 27 -12.72 -0.51 -14.01
N ALA A 28 -12.02 -0.95 -15.06
CA ALA A 28 -10.58 -0.76 -15.23
C ALA A 28 -10.34 0.10 -16.47
N ALA A 29 -9.43 1.08 -16.36
CA ALA A 29 -8.87 1.81 -17.49
C ALA A 29 -7.35 1.64 -17.45
N TRP A 30 -6.75 1.43 -18.62
CA TRP A 30 -5.31 1.24 -18.78
C TRP A 30 -4.81 2.07 -19.97
N TYR A 31 -3.56 2.51 -19.87
CA TYR A 31 -2.79 3.14 -20.94
C TYR A 31 -1.37 2.58 -20.94
N GLY A 32 -0.83 2.30 -22.13
CA GLY A 32 0.52 1.77 -22.33
C GLY A 32 0.68 1.29 -23.76
N ASP A 33 1.64 0.38 -24.00
CA ASP A 33 1.91 -0.17 -25.33
C ASP A 33 1.22 -1.54 -25.53
N PRO A 34 0.18 -1.65 -26.38
CA PRO A 34 -0.54 -2.90 -26.59
C PRO A 34 0.13 -3.82 -27.63
N LEU A 35 1.19 -3.39 -28.32
CA LEU A 35 1.80 -4.12 -29.45
C LEU A 35 3.30 -4.39 -29.29
N GLY A 36 3.98 -3.71 -28.37
CA GLY A 36 5.41 -3.83 -28.13
C GLY A 36 5.77 -4.47 -26.78
N ASP A 37 4.94 -5.36 -26.24
CA ASP A 37 5.17 -6.09 -24.97
C ASP A 37 5.57 -5.20 -23.78
N GLN A 38 5.01 -3.98 -23.72
CA GLN A 38 5.35 -2.94 -22.73
C GLN A 38 6.82 -2.44 -22.77
N HIS A 39 7.57 -2.68 -23.85
CA HIS A 39 8.97 -2.23 -23.96
C HIS A 39 9.15 -0.74 -24.26
N ARG A 40 8.08 0.01 -24.56
CA ARG A 40 8.14 1.47 -24.77
C ARG A 40 7.92 2.19 -23.43
N PRO A 41 8.95 2.87 -22.87
CA PRO A 41 8.79 3.57 -21.60
C PRO A 41 7.84 4.77 -21.75
N GLY A 42 6.99 4.99 -20.76
CA GLY A 42 6.11 6.17 -20.68
C GLY A 42 6.83 7.41 -20.18
N GLN A 43 8.08 7.63 -20.62
CA GLN A 43 8.99 8.66 -20.11
C GLN A 43 9.54 9.49 -21.26
N ASN A 44 9.53 10.81 -21.11
CA ASN A 44 9.95 11.79 -22.13
C ASN A 44 9.23 11.61 -23.49
N VAL A 45 7.93 11.28 -23.45
CA VAL A 45 7.10 11.02 -24.64
C VAL A 45 6.12 12.15 -24.91
N THR A 46 5.81 12.38 -26.19
CA THR A 46 4.75 13.32 -26.62
C THR A 46 3.54 12.54 -27.09
N ILE A 47 2.40 12.75 -26.44
CA ILE A 47 1.11 12.10 -26.77
C ILE A 47 0.11 13.19 -27.11
N ASN A 48 -0.45 13.12 -28.33
CA ASN A 48 -1.44 14.08 -28.84
C ASN A 48 -1.01 15.56 -28.63
N GLY A 49 0.24 15.87 -28.96
CA GLY A 49 0.82 17.22 -28.84
C GLY A 49 1.24 17.64 -27.43
N LYS A 50 0.96 16.86 -26.38
CA LYS A 50 1.41 17.13 -25.00
C LYS A 50 2.63 16.28 -24.64
N PHE A 51 3.68 16.93 -24.17
CA PHE A 51 4.87 16.27 -23.62
C PHE A 51 4.66 15.78 -22.18
N TYR A 52 5.22 14.62 -21.87
CA TYR A 52 5.19 13.97 -20.56
C TYR A 52 6.60 13.52 -20.18
N THR A 53 7.14 14.06 -19.09
CA THR A 53 8.43 13.60 -18.53
C THR A 53 8.31 12.17 -17.99
N SER A 54 7.19 11.84 -17.34
CA SER A 54 6.84 10.51 -16.83
C SER A 54 5.32 10.41 -16.73
N ILE A 55 4.74 9.34 -17.28
CA ILE A 55 3.30 9.09 -17.27
C ILE A 55 2.88 8.34 -16.01
N ASP A 56 1.90 8.87 -15.28
CA ASP A 56 1.30 8.19 -14.14
C ASP A 56 -0.15 7.74 -14.42
N GLY A 57 -0.71 6.91 -13.53
CA GLY A 57 -2.10 6.44 -13.64
C GLY A 57 -3.17 7.54 -13.54
N TYR A 58 -2.85 8.71 -12.98
CA TYR A 58 -3.79 9.85 -12.91
C TYR A 58 -3.81 10.68 -14.20
N GLN A 59 -2.75 10.68 -15.01
CA GLN A 59 -2.64 11.58 -16.17
C GLN A 59 -3.47 11.16 -17.40
N ILE A 60 -3.60 9.85 -17.69
CA ILE A 60 -4.30 9.34 -18.87
C ILE A 60 -5.39 8.32 -18.47
N ALA A 61 -5.02 7.24 -17.79
CA ALA A 61 -5.96 6.22 -17.34
C ALA A 61 -7.03 6.80 -16.38
N GLY A 62 -6.65 7.74 -15.51
CA GLY A 62 -7.56 8.47 -14.62
C GLY A 62 -8.69 9.19 -15.35
N PRO A 63 -8.41 10.13 -16.28
CA PRO A 63 -9.40 10.78 -17.13
C PRO A 63 -10.27 9.82 -17.94
N MET A 64 -9.72 8.72 -18.44
CA MET A 64 -10.49 7.67 -19.14
C MET A 64 -11.51 7.02 -18.20
N PHE A 65 -11.05 6.53 -17.04
CA PHE A 65 -11.89 5.95 -16.00
C PHE A 65 -12.98 6.93 -15.53
N ALA A 66 -12.59 8.17 -15.20
CA ALA A 66 -13.51 9.20 -14.70
C ALA A 66 -14.60 9.55 -15.73
N LYS A 67 -14.24 9.74 -17.00
CA LYS A 67 -15.21 10.01 -18.07
C LYS A 67 -16.23 8.89 -18.23
N TYR A 68 -15.76 7.63 -18.28
CA TYR A 68 -16.64 6.47 -18.40
C TYR A 68 -17.57 6.34 -17.18
N MET A 69 -17.00 6.37 -15.98
CA MET A 69 -17.78 6.20 -14.74
C MET A 69 -18.82 7.31 -14.55
N LEU A 70 -18.49 8.57 -14.87
CA LEU A 70 -19.45 9.68 -14.80
C LEU A 70 -20.68 9.50 -15.71
N GLN A 71 -20.51 8.85 -16.86
CA GLN A 71 -21.60 8.60 -17.81
C GLN A 71 -22.37 7.30 -17.51
N VAL A 72 -21.67 6.24 -17.13
CA VAL A 72 -22.23 4.88 -17.09
C VAL A 72 -22.66 4.47 -15.68
N ALA A 73 -21.85 4.72 -14.65
CA ALA A 73 -22.08 4.19 -13.31
C ALA A 73 -23.45 4.56 -12.68
N PRO A 74 -24.05 5.76 -12.92
CA PRO A 74 -25.39 6.09 -12.43
C PRO A 74 -26.49 5.08 -12.81
N GLY A 75 -26.33 4.34 -13.91
CA GLY A 75 -27.27 3.30 -14.34
C GLY A 75 -27.12 1.94 -13.64
N TYR A 76 -26.03 1.72 -12.89
CA TYR A 76 -25.65 0.40 -12.35
C TYR A 76 -25.58 0.33 -10.82
N GLY A 77 -25.66 1.47 -10.13
CA GLY A 77 -25.68 1.54 -8.67
C GLY A 77 -24.56 2.41 -8.11
N THR A 78 -24.95 3.54 -7.50
CA THR A 78 -24.04 4.58 -7.00
C THR A 78 -24.30 4.95 -5.54
N ASN A 79 -24.87 4.01 -4.78
CA ASN A 79 -25.16 4.17 -3.36
C ASN A 79 -23.86 4.27 -2.55
N PRO A 80 -23.86 4.95 -1.38
CA PRO A 80 -22.75 4.92 -0.44
C PRO A 80 -22.31 3.49 -0.09
N PHE A 81 -21.02 3.30 0.12
CA PHE A 81 -20.50 2.03 0.62
C PHE A 81 -21.00 1.77 2.06
N PRO A 82 -21.18 0.50 2.46
CA PRO A 82 -21.37 0.15 3.86
C PRO A 82 -20.25 0.72 4.72
N ALA A 83 -20.59 1.21 5.92
CA ALA A 83 -19.58 1.63 6.89
C ALA A 83 -18.72 0.41 7.30
N PRO A 84 -17.40 0.58 7.47
CA PRO A 84 -16.56 -0.50 8.00
C PRO A 84 -17.00 -0.90 9.42
N PRO A 85 -16.89 -2.19 9.80
CA PRO A 85 -17.17 -2.65 11.16
C PRO A 85 -16.38 -1.87 12.21
N THR A 86 -17.00 -1.54 13.35
CA THR A 86 -16.39 -0.69 14.39
C THR A 86 -15.08 -1.26 14.94
N ASN A 87 -14.96 -2.59 15.07
CA ASN A 87 -13.72 -3.26 15.49
C ASN A 87 -12.55 -3.09 14.50
N MET A 88 -12.83 -2.79 13.23
CA MET A 88 -11.81 -2.49 12.22
C MET A 88 -11.37 -1.01 12.23
N VAL A 89 -12.17 -0.11 12.81
CA VAL A 89 -11.91 1.34 12.84
C VAL A 89 -11.32 1.77 14.18
N SER A 90 -11.90 1.30 15.28
CA SER A 90 -11.46 1.60 16.65
C SER A 90 -10.33 0.70 17.13
N GLY A 91 -10.03 -0.37 16.38
CA GLY A 91 -9.29 -1.52 16.86
C GLY A 91 -10.07 -2.31 17.91
N THR A 92 -9.77 -3.60 18.04
CA THR A 92 -10.11 -4.32 19.28
C THR A 92 -9.26 -3.69 20.39
N PRO A 93 -9.84 -3.24 21.52
CA PRO A 93 -9.03 -2.86 22.67
C PRO A 93 -8.11 -4.04 23.01
N ALA A 94 -6.80 -3.81 23.02
CA ALA A 94 -5.86 -4.82 23.48
C ALA A 94 -6.32 -5.21 24.89
N ALA A 95 -6.62 -6.50 25.09
CA ALA A 95 -6.97 -7.00 26.42
C ALA A 95 -5.79 -6.66 27.34
N THR A 96 -5.99 -5.71 28.24
CA THR A 96 -4.97 -5.36 29.23
C THR A 96 -4.61 -6.64 29.97
N PRO A 97 -3.34 -7.08 29.96
CA PRO A 97 -2.94 -8.23 30.75
C PRO A 97 -3.34 -7.95 32.20
N LYS A 98 -4.26 -8.74 32.75
CA LYS A 98 -4.56 -8.67 34.18
C LYS A 98 -3.29 -9.10 34.88
N THR A 99 -2.54 -8.14 35.42
CA THR A 99 -1.39 -8.41 36.28
C THR A 99 -1.82 -9.38 37.36
N PRO A 100 -1.27 -10.61 37.41
CA PRO A 100 -1.56 -11.51 38.52
C PRO A 100 -1.12 -10.83 39.81
N ALA A 101 -1.96 -10.88 40.86
CA ALA A 101 -1.58 -10.36 42.16
C ALA A 101 -0.29 -11.07 42.62
N ALA A 102 0.72 -10.28 43.01
CA ALA A 102 2.02 -10.81 43.35
C ALA A 102 1.92 -11.79 44.55
N PRO A 103 2.43 -13.04 44.42
CA PRO A 103 2.61 -13.91 45.58
C PRO A 103 3.67 -13.29 46.51
N THR A 104 3.31 -13.02 47.76
CA THR A 104 4.28 -12.64 48.78
C THR A 104 5.07 -13.87 49.23
N THR A 105 6.28 -14.04 48.69
CA THR A 105 7.26 -15.00 49.24
C THR A 105 8.60 -14.33 49.52
N GLN A 106 8.86 -14.25 50.82
CA GLN A 106 10.09 -14.02 51.59
C GLN A 106 11.43 -14.14 50.83
N ALA A 107 12.35 -13.22 51.12
CA ALA A 107 13.69 -13.18 50.52
C ALA A 107 14.68 -14.17 51.17
N THR A 108 15.58 -14.72 50.34
CA THR A 108 16.85 -15.33 50.73
C THR A 108 17.96 -14.84 49.78
N VAL A 109 19.16 -14.60 50.33
CA VAL A 109 20.30 -13.93 49.66
C VAL A 109 21.36 -14.98 49.21
N PRO A 110 22.44 -14.66 48.45
CA PRO A 110 22.70 -15.35 47.18
C PRO A 110 24.00 -16.18 47.15
N ALA A 111 24.24 -16.88 46.03
CA ALA A 111 25.52 -17.54 45.71
C ALA A 111 25.97 -17.20 44.27
N PRO A 112 27.28 -17.17 43.97
CA PRO A 112 27.83 -16.45 42.81
C PRO A 112 27.83 -17.24 41.49
N GLN A 113 27.66 -16.51 40.37
CA GLN A 113 27.74 -17.06 39.01
C GLN A 113 29.17 -16.99 38.44
N PRO A 114 29.74 -18.09 37.91
CA PRO A 114 31.02 -18.07 37.20
C PRO A 114 30.99 -17.25 35.90
N SER A 115 32.12 -16.61 35.57
CA SER A 115 32.30 -15.82 34.35
C SER A 115 32.39 -16.67 33.08
N ALA A 116 31.81 -16.17 31.99
CA ALA A 116 31.82 -16.84 30.69
C ALA A 116 33.22 -16.78 30.01
N PRO A 117 33.63 -17.83 29.25
CA PRO A 117 34.87 -17.80 28.48
C PRO A 117 34.83 -16.78 27.32
N ALA A 118 35.96 -16.12 27.07
CA ALA A 118 36.10 -15.10 26.03
C ALA A 118 36.25 -15.71 24.63
N ALA A 119 35.72 -15.01 23.61
CA ALA A 119 36.05 -15.27 22.21
C ALA A 119 37.43 -14.65 21.87
N PRO A 120 38.33 -15.36 21.15
CA PRO A 120 39.62 -14.80 20.76
C PRO A 120 39.50 -13.71 19.69
N GLY A 121 40.39 -12.71 19.74
CA GLY A 121 40.51 -11.68 18.71
C GLY A 121 41.95 -11.44 18.28
N ASN A 122 42.11 -10.74 17.15
CA ASN A 122 43.24 -9.91 16.73
C ASN A 122 42.72 -9.06 15.55
N GLY A 123 42.88 -7.73 15.48
CA GLY A 123 44.14 -7.01 15.21
C GLY A 123 44.33 -6.91 13.68
N ASP A 124 44.64 -5.83 12.96
CA ASP A 124 45.25 -4.51 13.19
C ASP A 124 44.94 -3.61 11.94
N LYS A 125 45.16 -2.29 11.82
CA LYS A 125 45.54 -1.17 12.72
C LYS A 125 45.15 0.20 12.09
N LYS A 126 44.82 1.16 12.94
CA LYS A 126 45.23 2.59 12.97
C LYS A 126 45.75 3.28 11.68
N GLY A 127 45.13 4.42 11.34
CA GLY A 127 45.60 5.41 10.36
C GLY A 127 44.87 6.72 10.58
#